data_AF-A0A936UM79-F1
#
_entry.id   AF-A0A936UM79-F1
#
_cell.length_a   1.000
_cell.length_b   1.000
_cell.length_c   1.000
_cell.angle_alpha   90.00
_cell.angle_beta   90.00
_cell.angle_gamma   90.00
#
_symmetry.space_group_name_H-M   'P 1'
#
loop_
_entity.id
_entity.type
_entity.pdbx_description
1 polymer ?
#
loop_
_entity_poly.entity_id
_entity_poly.type
_entity_poly.pdbx_seq_one_letter_code
_entity_poly.pdbx_strand_id
1 'polypeptide(L)'
;MAIKQVKINVNDLTIGMYVSQLDRPWAHTSFPLQGFQVRTTEDIHTLGNYCDYVYIDTTKGESPLSTQNVPSPKTPGDSAVRRPPMPGRRDAGKGVIEPSPLVIRKGVYSITVSLRAEMRHARIVIKQLQDQLTAVAKQLARGRLGDYDQLKHSAEGMVDSVLRCPDAFTWLIRLRQHDQHTHGHSLRSALWAVQFARFVGMERREISTLCVGTLLKDIGKMRVPAAILRKRNRSPGEELEYRKFVAHGVDMLRDTRTIEPRVISVVRYHCERMDGSGFPEGLGGSKIPLLARIAGIATVFDAISNPFEAEQPVAPSKAVSLLYDMRGIEFQEDLVVQFIQSIGLYPAGTLVELTTGDIGIVVEQHPESRLTPQIAVLDLGGGDLNKNFILIDLKEQEAARRLLVENGRDNANEAERVAIARDLEPTGYDIDVSAISGLFMQAEQERRSSFMASLRERFGKAH
;
A
#
# COMPACT_ATOMS: atom_id res chain seq x y z
N MET A 1 23.37 -17.61 -8.43
CA MET A 1 24.35 -16.65 -9.00
C MET A 1 23.62 -15.34 -9.25
N ALA A 2 24.12 -14.22 -8.73
CA ALA A 2 23.44 -12.93 -8.86
C ALA A 2 23.56 -12.39 -10.29
N ILE A 3 22.43 -12.16 -10.96
CA ILE A 3 22.36 -11.59 -12.31
C ILE A 3 22.87 -10.14 -12.23
N LYS A 4 23.91 -9.78 -12.99
CA LYS A 4 24.40 -8.39 -13.06
C LYS A 4 23.75 -7.69 -14.26
N GLN A 5 22.65 -7.00 -13.99
CA GLN A 5 21.92 -6.22 -14.98
C GLN A 5 22.43 -4.77 -15.02
N VAL A 6 22.67 -4.25 -16.22
CA VAL A 6 23.04 -2.85 -16.45
C VAL A 6 22.00 -2.21 -17.36
N LYS A 7 21.48 -1.05 -16.94
CA LYS A 7 20.54 -0.25 -17.73
C LYS A 7 21.30 0.49 -18.83
N ILE A 8 20.91 0.27 -20.09
CA ILE A 8 21.49 0.89 -21.27
C ILE A 8 20.38 1.48 -22.14
N ASN A 9 20.64 2.62 -22.79
CA ASN A 9 19.69 3.16 -23.76
C ASN A 9 19.68 2.26 -25.01
N VAL A 10 18.53 2.12 -25.68
CA VAL A 10 18.44 1.24 -26.86
C VAL A 10 19.38 1.68 -27.99
N ASN A 11 19.71 2.97 -28.06
CA ASN A 11 20.67 3.51 -29.02
C ASN A 11 22.13 3.13 -28.72
N ASP A 12 22.43 2.73 -27.47
CA ASP A 12 23.76 2.30 -27.03
C ASP A 12 23.91 0.76 -27.05
N LEU A 13 22.90 0.03 -27.56
CA LEU A 13 22.99 -1.42 -27.74
C LEU A 13 23.90 -1.76 -28.92
N THR A 14 24.80 -2.72 -28.71
CA THR A 14 25.60 -3.30 -29.78
C THR A 14 25.23 -4.75 -30.01
N ILE A 15 25.47 -5.22 -31.23
CA ILE A 15 25.35 -6.64 -31.58
C ILE A 15 26.25 -7.46 -30.64
N GLY A 16 25.70 -8.54 -30.07
CA GLY A 16 26.38 -9.39 -29.09
C GLY A 16 25.89 -9.21 -27.64
N MET A 17 25.20 -8.12 -27.31
CA MET A 17 24.63 -7.88 -25.98
C MET A 17 23.39 -8.75 -25.71
N TYR A 18 23.23 -9.23 -24.46
CA TYR A 18 22.07 -10.01 -24.04
C TYR A 18 21.05 -9.13 -23.32
N VAL A 19 19.89 -8.91 -23.93
CA VAL A 19 18.79 -8.13 -23.34
C VAL A 19 17.98 -9.04 -22.42
N SER A 20 18.02 -8.73 -21.12
CA SER A 20 17.36 -9.51 -20.07
C SER A 20 16.03 -8.92 -19.60
N GLN A 21 15.81 -7.63 -19.82
CA GLN A 21 14.55 -6.96 -19.48
C GLN A 21 14.35 -5.70 -20.35
N LEU A 22 13.10 -5.44 -20.73
CA LEU A 22 12.68 -4.25 -21.47
C LEU A 22 12.09 -3.20 -20.52
N ASP A 23 11.96 -1.95 -20.98
CA ASP A 23 11.26 -0.89 -20.24
C ASP A 23 9.74 -1.08 -20.15
N ARG A 24 9.21 -2.10 -20.82
CA ARG A 24 7.78 -2.43 -20.91
C ARG A 24 7.53 -3.93 -20.94
N PRO A 25 6.27 -4.37 -20.76
CA PRO A 25 5.92 -5.78 -20.82
C PRO A 25 6.26 -6.41 -22.17
N TRP A 26 6.90 -7.58 -22.15
CA TRP A 26 7.28 -8.35 -23.35
C TRP A 26 6.11 -8.65 -24.27
N ALA A 27 4.90 -8.81 -23.72
CA ALA A 27 3.66 -9.07 -24.48
C ALA A 27 3.29 -7.94 -25.46
N HIS A 28 3.86 -6.74 -25.29
CA HIS A 28 3.64 -5.60 -26.19
C HIS A 28 4.77 -5.44 -27.21
N THR A 29 5.64 -6.45 -27.35
CA THR A 29 6.77 -6.47 -28.28
C THR A 29 6.78 -7.78 -29.06
N SER A 30 7.43 -7.79 -30.21
CA SER A 30 7.61 -8.99 -31.03
C SER A 30 8.72 -9.93 -30.52
N PHE A 31 9.26 -9.70 -29.32
CA PHE A 31 10.43 -10.41 -28.80
C PHE A 31 10.10 -11.53 -27.80
N PRO A 32 10.96 -12.56 -27.69
CA PRO A 32 10.75 -13.69 -26.77
C PRO A 32 10.80 -13.28 -25.29
N LEU A 33 9.85 -13.78 -24.50
CA LEU A 33 9.67 -13.52 -23.06
C LEU A 33 10.86 -13.89 -22.16
N GLN A 34 11.80 -14.71 -22.66
CA GLN A 34 12.92 -15.25 -21.87
C GLN A 34 14.19 -14.38 -21.94
N GLY A 35 14.16 -13.24 -22.65
CA GLY A 35 15.34 -12.46 -22.98
C GLY A 35 16.09 -13.06 -24.18
N PHE A 36 16.78 -12.21 -24.93
CA PHE A 36 17.44 -12.62 -26.18
C PHE A 36 18.75 -11.87 -26.40
N GLN A 37 19.64 -12.50 -27.17
CA GLN A 37 20.88 -11.86 -27.61
C GLN A 37 20.60 -11.05 -28.88
N VAL A 38 21.06 -9.81 -28.92
CA VAL A 38 20.99 -8.97 -30.12
C VAL A 38 21.96 -9.54 -31.15
N ARG A 39 21.44 -10.06 -32.27
CA ARG A 39 22.25 -10.72 -33.31
C ARG A 39 22.36 -9.88 -34.58
N THR A 40 21.37 -9.02 -34.83
CA THR A 40 21.29 -8.22 -36.05
C THR A 40 21.01 -6.75 -35.73
N THR A 41 21.34 -5.87 -36.67
CA THR A 41 20.99 -4.44 -36.58
C THR A 41 19.48 -4.19 -36.67
N GLU A 42 18.73 -5.10 -37.30
CA GLU A 42 17.26 -5.04 -37.37
C GLU A 42 16.61 -5.28 -36.00
N ASP A 43 17.21 -6.12 -35.15
CA ASP A 43 16.73 -6.33 -33.77
C ASP A 43 16.84 -5.04 -32.95
N ILE A 44 17.93 -4.27 -33.12
CA ILE A 44 18.15 -3.00 -32.42
C ILE A 44 17.15 -1.96 -32.91
N HIS A 45 16.92 -1.87 -34.22
CA HIS A 45 15.95 -0.93 -34.77
C HIS A 45 14.52 -1.27 -34.34
N THR A 46 14.18 -2.55 -34.28
CA THR A 46 12.88 -3.02 -33.80
C THR A 46 12.73 -2.72 -32.31
N LEU A 47 13.77 -2.97 -31.49
CA LEU A 47 13.79 -2.54 -30.09
C LEU A 47 13.62 -1.03 -29.94
N GLY A 48 14.24 -0.22 -30.80
CA GLY A 48 14.13 1.25 -30.77
C GLY A 48 12.72 1.77 -31.04
N ASN A 49 11.94 1.04 -31.84
CA ASN A 49 10.52 1.36 -32.05
C ASN A 49 9.67 1.05 -30.82
N TYR A 50 10.12 0.15 -29.95
CA TYR A 50 9.36 -0.34 -28.81
C TYR A 50 9.97 0.00 -27.46
N CYS A 51 11.16 0.56 -27.30
CA CYS A 51 11.79 0.72 -25.98
C CYS A 51 12.72 1.94 -25.98
N ASP A 52 12.69 2.73 -24.91
CA ASP A 52 13.61 3.84 -24.70
C ASP A 52 14.91 3.35 -24.03
N TYR A 53 14.83 2.32 -23.18
CA TYR A 53 15.99 1.69 -22.55
C TYR A 53 15.74 0.20 -22.29
N VAL A 54 16.83 -0.56 -22.16
CA VAL A 54 16.82 -1.99 -21.86
C VAL A 54 17.82 -2.34 -20.77
N TYR A 55 17.63 -3.47 -20.10
CA TYR A 55 18.60 -4.01 -19.15
C TYR A 55 19.35 -5.17 -19.77
N ILE A 56 20.67 -4.99 -19.91
CA ILE A 56 21.56 -6.03 -20.44
C ILE A 56 22.13 -6.88 -19.31
N ASP A 57 22.20 -8.19 -19.52
CA ASP A 57 22.90 -9.11 -18.62
C ASP A 57 24.37 -9.20 -19.02
N THR A 58 25.22 -8.57 -18.22
CA THR A 58 26.68 -8.54 -18.43
C THR A 58 27.37 -9.88 -18.18
N THR A 59 26.65 -10.89 -17.69
CA THR A 59 27.18 -12.26 -17.49
C THR A 59 26.89 -13.17 -18.69
N LYS A 60 25.93 -12.82 -19.55
CA LYS A 60 25.50 -13.62 -20.72
C LYS A 60 25.83 -12.97 -22.07
N GLY A 61 26.29 -11.72 -22.10
CA GLY A 61 26.67 -11.00 -23.32
C GLY A 61 27.94 -10.18 -23.15
N GLU A 62 28.49 -9.67 -24.25
CA GLU A 62 29.71 -8.84 -24.22
C GLU A 62 29.46 -7.52 -23.47
N SER A 63 30.36 -7.19 -22.54
CA SER A 63 30.30 -5.99 -21.71
C SER A 63 30.74 -4.75 -22.52
N PRO A 64 30.15 -3.54 -22.32
CA PRO A 64 30.49 -2.36 -23.11
C PRO A 64 31.87 -1.76 -22.79
N LEU A 65 32.66 -2.38 -21.91
CA LEU A 65 33.90 -1.83 -21.39
C LEU A 65 35.10 -2.49 -22.05
N SER A 66 35.48 -1.98 -23.23
CA SER A 66 36.87 -2.08 -23.69
C SER A 66 37.33 -0.82 -24.43
N THR A 67 38.31 -0.16 -23.81
CA THR A 67 39.33 0.76 -24.36
C THR A 67 38.97 2.18 -24.84
N GLN A 68 39.55 3.12 -24.08
CA GLN A 68 40.21 4.38 -24.44
C GLN A 68 39.44 5.72 -24.44
N ASN A 69 39.99 6.62 -23.61
CA ASN A 69 39.82 8.07 -23.50
C ASN A 69 39.57 8.79 -24.83
N VAL A 70 38.40 9.41 -24.98
CA VAL A 70 38.16 10.59 -25.84
C VAL A 70 37.10 11.47 -25.13
N PRO A 71 37.26 12.82 -25.12
CA PRO A 71 36.48 13.72 -24.27
C PRO A 71 35.07 13.93 -24.82
N SER A 72 34.10 14.04 -23.90
CA SER A 72 32.68 14.22 -24.24
C SER A 72 32.44 15.48 -25.08
N PRO A 73 31.90 15.38 -26.31
CA PRO A 73 31.46 16.52 -27.09
C PRO A 73 30.14 17.06 -26.52
N LYS A 74 30.06 18.38 -26.40
CA LYS A 74 28.82 19.12 -26.16
C LYS A 74 28.08 19.32 -27.49
N THR A 75 26.83 18.92 -27.54
CA THR A 75 25.81 19.49 -28.44
C THR A 75 24.41 19.31 -27.84
N PRO A 76 23.41 20.11 -28.26
CA PRO A 76 22.57 20.85 -27.35
C PRO A 76 21.09 20.47 -27.47
N GLY A 77 20.31 20.82 -26.45
CA GLY A 77 18.86 20.83 -26.55
C GLY A 77 18.20 19.61 -25.94
N ASP A 78 18.29 19.48 -24.62
CA ASP A 78 17.16 18.97 -23.86
C ASP A 78 17.03 19.78 -22.56
N SER A 79 15.89 20.47 -22.45
CA SER A 79 15.65 21.46 -21.42
C SER A 79 15.30 20.77 -20.11
N ALA A 80 16.35 20.35 -19.41
CA ALA A 80 16.28 20.01 -18.00
C ALA A 80 15.70 21.20 -17.23
N VAL A 81 14.50 21.03 -16.66
CA VAL A 81 14.03 21.87 -15.55
C VAL A 81 14.90 21.52 -14.35
N ARG A 82 16.08 22.15 -14.30
CA ARG A 82 16.90 22.29 -13.09
C ARG A 82 16.01 22.89 -12.01
N ARG A 83 15.73 22.12 -10.96
CA ARG A 83 15.40 22.72 -9.65
C ARG A 83 16.52 23.70 -9.30
N PRO A 84 16.22 24.94 -8.90
CA PRO A 84 17.27 25.88 -8.52
C PRO A 84 18.06 25.31 -7.33
N PRO A 85 19.40 25.51 -7.28
CA PRO A 85 20.17 25.16 -6.10
C PRO A 85 19.63 25.99 -4.93
N MET A 86 19.29 25.34 -3.82
CA MET A 86 18.89 26.02 -2.60
C MET A 86 19.96 27.04 -2.20
N PRO A 87 19.58 28.27 -1.80
CA PRO A 87 20.53 29.23 -1.27
C PRO A 87 21.04 28.74 0.09
N GLY A 88 22.32 28.38 0.14
CA GLY A 88 23.07 28.18 1.38
C GLY A 88 22.66 26.93 2.15
N ARG A 89 23.47 25.87 2.01
CA ARG A 89 23.72 24.94 3.09
C ARG A 89 24.30 25.76 4.24
N ARG A 90 23.44 26.36 5.06
CA ARG A 90 23.86 26.83 6.39
C ARG A 90 24.24 25.56 7.12
N ASP A 91 25.45 25.54 7.66
CA ASP A 91 25.84 24.58 8.68
C ASP A 91 24.75 24.53 9.75
N ALA A 92 23.87 23.54 9.63
CA ALA A 92 22.97 23.11 10.69
C ALA A 92 23.55 21.84 11.32
N GLY A 93 24.84 21.88 11.64
CA GLY A 93 25.34 21.18 12.81
C GLY A 93 24.68 21.80 14.04
N LYS A 94 23.43 21.44 14.33
CA LYS A 94 22.68 21.71 15.57
C LYS A 94 21.53 20.70 15.69
N GLY A 95 21.86 19.54 16.23
CA GLY A 95 20.95 18.59 16.89
C GLY A 95 19.62 18.30 16.19
N VAL A 96 19.61 17.44 15.18
CA VAL A 96 18.39 16.67 14.90
C VAL A 96 18.22 15.75 16.11
N ILE A 97 17.34 16.12 17.04
CA ILE A 97 17.04 15.27 18.19
C ILE A 97 16.34 14.04 17.62
N GLU A 98 17.03 12.90 17.71
CA GLU A 98 16.44 11.63 17.34
C GLU A 98 15.19 11.40 18.20
N PRO A 99 14.06 11.03 17.59
CA PRO A 99 12.85 10.75 18.33
C PRO A 99 13.06 9.55 19.23
N SER A 100 12.39 9.59 20.38
CA SER A 100 12.40 8.45 21.28
C SER A 100 11.95 7.17 20.56
N PRO A 101 12.55 6.01 20.90
CA PRO A 101 12.13 4.72 20.37
C PRO A 101 10.63 4.50 20.58
N LEU A 102 10.00 3.80 19.64
CA LEU A 102 8.58 3.49 19.74
C LEU A 102 8.34 2.49 20.89
N VAL A 103 7.52 2.88 21.86
CA VAL A 103 7.10 1.97 22.93
C VAL A 103 5.90 1.16 22.46
N ILE A 104 6.11 -0.13 22.21
CA ILE A 104 5.06 -1.07 21.78
C ILE A 104 4.43 -1.72 23.02
N ARG A 105 3.11 -1.60 23.15
CA ARG A 105 2.32 -2.27 24.19
C ARG A 105 1.58 -3.46 23.58
N LYS A 106 2.20 -4.64 23.62
CA LYS A 106 1.56 -5.88 23.12
C LYS A 106 0.40 -6.28 24.03
N GLY A 107 -0.63 -6.91 23.46
CA GLY A 107 -1.75 -7.48 24.20
C GLY A 107 -2.81 -6.48 24.68
N VAL A 108 -2.69 -5.18 24.34
CA VAL A 108 -3.71 -4.17 24.68
C VAL A 108 -5.04 -4.45 23.98
N TYR A 109 -4.98 -4.96 22.75
CA TYR A 109 -6.15 -5.28 21.94
C TYR A 109 -6.10 -6.73 21.44
N SER A 110 -7.16 -7.49 21.71
CA SER A 110 -7.39 -8.82 21.15
C SER A 110 -8.53 -8.78 20.12
N ILE A 111 -8.60 -9.79 19.25
CA ILE A 111 -9.74 -9.97 18.36
C ILE A 111 -10.91 -10.45 19.20
N THR A 112 -12.02 -9.72 19.20
CA THR A 112 -13.19 -10.01 20.04
C THR A 112 -14.41 -10.47 19.24
N VAL A 113 -14.43 -10.17 17.94
CA VAL A 113 -15.51 -10.52 17.02
C VAL A 113 -14.92 -11.19 15.79
N SER A 114 -15.61 -12.20 15.26
CA SER A 114 -15.16 -12.87 14.04
C SER A 114 -15.24 -11.93 12.83
N LEU A 115 -14.31 -12.12 11.89
CA LEU A 115 -14.19 -11.32 10.68
C LEU A 115 -15.55 -11.12 9.98
N ARG A 116 -16.27 -12.20 9.71
CA ARG A 116 -17.59 -12.16 9.07
C ARG A 116 -18.64 -11.33 9.82
N ALA A 117 -18.69 -11.44 11.15
CA ALA A 117 -19.67 -10.72 11.95
C ALA A 117 -19.38 -9.21 11.93
N GLU A 118 -18.10 -8.84 12.01
CA GLU A 118 -17.68 -7.44 11.96
C GLU A 118 -17.82 -6.85 10.55
N MET A 119 -17.60 -7.60 9.46
CA MET A 119 -17.69 -7.09 8.08
C MET A 119 -19.01 -6.38 7.78
N ARG A 120 -20.15 -6.93 8.24
CA ARG A 120 -21.47 -6.32 8.02
C ARG A 120 -21.57 -4.96 8.72
N HIS A 121 -21.06 -4.90 9.95
CA HIS A 121 -21.07 -3.68 10.74
C HIS A 121 -20.09 -2.64 10.18
N ALA A 122 -18.87 -3.06 9.84
CA ALA A 122 -17.84 -2.23 9.26
C ALA A 122 -18.30 -1.57 7.95
N ARG A 123 -19.06 -2.26 7.09
CA ARG A 123 -19.67 -1.66 5.88
C ARG A 123 -20.56 -0.46 6.20
N ILE A 124 -21.41 -0.58 7.23
CA ILE A 124 -22.33 0.48 7.65
C ILE A 124 -21.52 1.66 8.21
N VAL A 125 -20.57 1.37 9.09
CA VAL A 125 -19.70 2.37 9.73
C VAL A 125 -18.91 3.16 8.69
N ILE A 126 -18.29 2.48 7.71
CA ILE A 126 -17.55 3.15 6.63
C ILE A 126 -18.45 4.07 5.83
N LYS A 127 -19.64 3.60 5.44
CA LYS A 127 -20.58 4.40 4.65
C LYS A 127 -20.99 5.66 5.40
N GLN A 128 -21.38 5.52 6.67
CA GLN A 128 -21.73 6.64 7.54
C GLN A 128 -20.55 7.61 7.68
N LEU A 129 -19.35 7.11 7.96
CA LEU A 129 -18.15 7.95 8.09
C LEU A 129 -17.84 8.73 6.80
N GLN A 130 -18.01 8.10 5.65
CA GLN A 130 -17.79 8.73 4.36
C GLN A 130 -18.81 9.82 4.06
N ASP A 131 -20.09 9.57 4.35
CA ASP A 131 -21.16 10.55 4.20
C ASP A 131 -20.92 11.76 5.10
N GLN A 132 -20.54 11.52 6.37
CA GLN A 132 -20.22 12.57 7.34
C GLN A 132 -18.98 13.38 6.95
N LEU A 133 -17.90 12.71 6.51
CA LEU A 133 -16.70 13.39 6.02
C LEU A 133 -17.03 14.30 4.84
N THR A 134 -17.86 13.83 3.91
CA THR A 134 -18.29 14.61 2.75
C THR A 134 -19.15 15.81 3.17
N ALA A 135 -20.03 15.64 4.15
CA ALA A 135 -20.87 16.71 4.68
C ALA A 135 -20.03 17.80 5.37
N VAL A 136 -19.13 17.41 6.28
CA VAL A 136 -18.22 18.33 6.97
C VAL A 136 -17.32 19.06 5.98
N ALA A 137 -16.76 18.36 4.99
CA ALA A 137 -15.94 18.98 3.95
C ALA A 137 -16.70 20.08 3.19
N LYS A 138 -17.94 19.80 2.76
CA LYS A 138 -18.80 20.79 2.08
C LYS A 138 -19.15 21.98 2.97
N GLN A 139 -19.38 21.78 4.26
CA GLN A 139 -19.70 22.85 5.21
C GLN A 139 -18.50 23.75 5.45
N LEU A 140 -17.33 23.17 5.72
CA LEU A 140 -16.08 23.91 5.94
C LEU A 140 -15.65 24.70 4.70
N ALA A 141 -15.84 24.13 3.50
CA ALA A 141 -15.56 24.85 2.25
C ALA A 141 -16.44 26.08 2.03
N ARG A 142 -17.64 26.10 2.61
CA ARG A 142 -18.56 27.25 2.60
C ARG A 142 -18.33 28.21 3.77
N GLY A 143 -17.28 28.01 4.57
CA GLY A 143 -16.98 28.82 5.75
C GLY A 143 -18.00 28.64 6.89
N ARG A 144 -18.76 27.53 6.90
CA ARG A 144 -19.66 27.20 8.01
C ARG A 144 -18.93 26.33 9.02
N LEU A 145 -19.31 26.44 10.29
CA LEU A 145 -18.92 25.48 11.31
C LEU A 145 -19.37 24.09 10.85
N GLY A 146 -18.40 23.21 10.62
CA GLY A 146 -18.68 21.82 10.26
C GLY A 146 -19.26 21.06 11.46
N ASP A 147 -20.09 20.06 11.21
CA ASP A 147 -20.56 19.15 12.25
C ASP A 147 -19.45 18.17 12.68
N TYR A 148 -18.47 18.72 13.40
CA TYR A 148 -17.30 17.99 13.87
C TYR A 148 -17.66 16.86 14.84
N ASP A 149 -18.68 17.06 15.68
CA ASP A 149 -19.07 16.07 16.69
C ASP A 149 -19.68 14.82 16.03
N GLN A 150 -20.49 14.98 14.98
CA GLN A 150 -20.99 13.84 14.20
C GLN A 150 -19.86 13.09 13.46
N LEU A 151 -18.90 13.83 12.89
CA LEU A 151 -17.73 13.22 12.25
C LEU A 151 -16.88 12.45 13.27
N LYS A 152 -16.62 13.04 14.44
CA LYS A 152 -15.88 12.40 15.52
C LYS A 152 -16.58 11.14 16.00
N HIS A 153 -17.90 11.19 16.21
CA HIS A 153 -18.67 10.01 16.60
C HIS A 153 -18.58 8.89 15.56
N SER A 154 -18.69 9.23 14.27
CA SER A 154 -18.55 8.26 13.19
C SER A 154 -17.13 7.69 13.09
N ALA A 155 -16.11 8.53 13.33
CA ALA A 155 -14.71 8.11 13.38
C ALA A 155 -14.45 7.16 14.55
N GLU A 156 -15.02 7.43 15.73
CA GLU A 156 -14.98 6.52 16.88
C GLU A 156 -15.63 5.17 16.57
N GLY A 157 -16.72 5.14 15.79
CA GLY A 157 -17.30 3.91 15.28
C GLY A 157 -16.31 3.08 14.45
N MET A 158 -15.53 3.73 13.57
CA MET A 158 -14.47 3.05 12.82
C MET A 158 -13.36 2.55 13.74
N VAL A 159 -12.93 3.36 14.70
CA VAL A 159 -11.92 2.96 15.70
C VAL A 159 -12.39 1.71 16.44
N ASP A 160 -13.59 1.73 17.03
CA ASP A 160 -14.11 0.62 17.80
C ASP A 160 -14.24 -0.66 16.96
N SER A 161 -14.60 -0.52 15.68
CA SER A 161 -14.71 -1.62 14.74
C SER A 161 -13.34 -2.23 14.40
N VAL A 162 -12.31 -1.40 14.14
CA VAL A 162 -10.92 -1.87 13.95
C VAL A 162 -10.36 -2.49 15.23
N LEU A 163 -10.68 -1.94 16.40
CA LEU A 163 -10.24 -2.50 17.68
C LEU A 163 -10.75 -3.94 17.87
N ARG A 164 -12.03 -4.20 17.53
CA ARG A 164 -12.65 -5.54 17.59
C ARG A 164 -12.09 -6.51 16.55
N CYS A 165 -11.95 -6.08 15.30
CA CYS A 165 -11.43 -6.90 14.19
C CYS A 165 -10.74 -6.03 13.12
N PRO A 166 -9.40 -5.96 13.07
CA PRO A 166 -8.69 -5.12 12.10
C PRO A 166 -8.83 -5.60 10.65
N ASP A 167 -8.92 -6.92 10.44
CA ASP A 167 -8.96 -7.53 9.12
C ASP A 167 -10.25 -7.18 8.35
N ALA A 168 -11.36 -6.93 9.06
CA ALA A 168 -12.66 -6.57 8.47
C ALA A 168 -12.56 -5.33 7.58
N PHE A 169 -11.78 -4.33 7.98
CA PHE A 169 -11.62 -3.12 7.16
C PHE A 169 -10.52 -3.22 6.11
N THR A 170 -9.48 -4.03 6.34
CA THR A 170 -8.48 -4.30 5.30
C THR A 170 -9.18 -4.86 4.05
N TRP A 171 -10.14 -5.76 4.26
CA TRP A 171 -11.03 -6.24 3.21
C TRP A 171 -11.85 -5.13 2.54
N LEU A 172 -12.51 -4.29 3.32
CA LEU A 172 -13.39 -3.25 2.78
C LEU A 172 -12.65 -2.15 2.01
N ILE A 173 -11.39 -1.87 2.36
CA ILE A 173 -10.55 -0.97 1.56
C ILE A 173 -10.31 -1.56 0.17
N ARG A 174 -9.99 -2.85 0.09
CA ARG A 174 -9.72 -3.52 -1.18
C ARG A 174 -10.92 -3.64 -2.07
N LEU A 175 -12.06 -4.04 -1.50
CA LEU A 175 -13.33 -4.12 -2.23
C LEU A 175 -13.75 -2.78 -2.84
N ARG A 176 -13.26 -1.67 -2.30
CA ARG A 176 -13.58 -0.31 -2.76
C ARG A 176 -12.42 0.37 -3.49
N GLN A 177 -11.46 -0.39 -4.01
CA GLN A 177 -10.36 0.18 -4.82
C GLN A 177 -10.87 0.78 -6.13
N HIS A 178 -11.98 0.28 -6.68
CA HIS A 178 -12.62 0.82 -7.90
C HIS A 178 -13.59 1.98 -7.65
N ASP A 179 -13.89 2.27 -6.38
CA ASP A 179 -14.84 3.31 -5.98
C ASP A 179 -14.12 4.67 -5.91
N GLN A 180 -14.12 5.41 -7.04
CA GLN A 180 -13.55 6.77 -7.12
C GLN A 180 -14.34 7.79 -6.28
N HIS A 181 -14.10 7.81 -4.98
CA HIS A 181 -14.70 8.79 -4.08
C HIS A 181 -13.75 9.96 -3.79
N THR A 182 -14.34 11.17 -3.75
CA THR A 182 -13.66 12.46 -3.47
C THR A 182 -12.75 12.43 -2.22
N HIS A 183 -13.08 11.60 -1.23
CA HIS A 183 -12.31 11.48 0.03
C HIS A 183 -11.75 10.08 0.30
N GLY A 184 -11.66 9.23 -0.73
CA GLY A 184 -11.18 7.85 -0.59
C GLY A 184 -9.77 7.76 0.01
N HIS A 185 -8.86 8.64 -0.41
CA HIS A 185 -7.49 8.69 0.11
C HIS A 185 -7.43 9.00 1.61
N SER A 186 -8.17 10.01 2.08
CA SER A 186 -8.23 10.36 3.51
C SER A 186 -8.76 9.21 4.36
N LEU A 187 -9.82 8.55 3.88
CA LEU A 187 -10.45 7.43 4.59
C LEU A 187 -9.51 6.22 4.68
N ARG A 188 -8.91 5.80 3.57
CA ARG A 188 -7.98 4.67 3.56
C ARG A 188 -6.73 4.95 4.41
N SER A 189 -6.17 6.15 4.31
CA SER A 189 -5.05 6.58 5.14
C SER A 189 -5.39 6.57 6.63
N ALA A 190 -6.60 7.03 7.01
CA ALA A 190 -7.05 7.00 8.39
C ALA A 190 -7.17 5.56 8.91
N LEU A 191 -7.63 4.63 8.09
CA LEU A 191 -7.66 3.23 8.47
C LEU A 191 -6.26 2.66 8.72
N TRP A 192 -5.33 2.87 7.78
CA TRP A 192 -3.95 2.40 7.95
C TRP A 192 -3.33 2.94 9.24
N ALA A 193 -3.58 4.22 9.55
CA ALA A 193 -3.13 4.85 10.78
C ALA A 193 -3.77 4.20 12.03
N VAL A 194 -5.09 3.94 12.02
CA VAL A 194 -5.81 3.31 13.14
C VAL A 194 -5.36 1.86 13.35
N GLN A 195 -5.20 1.09 12.29
CA GLN A 195 -4.72 -0.29 12.35
C GLN A 195 -3.30 -0.36 12.92
N PHE A 196 -2.41 0.53 12.47
CA PHE A 196 -1.07 0.61 13.02
C PHE A 196 -1.08 1.04 14.49
N ALA A 197 -1.88 2.04 14.85
CA ALA A 197 -2.00 2.52 16.23
C ALA A 197 -2.54 1.44 17.19
N ARG A 198 -3.51 0.63 16.72
CA ARG A 198 -3.97 -0.58 17.42
C ARG A 198 -2.83 -1.57 17.61
N PHE A 199 -2.06 -1.85 16.56
CA PHE A 199 -0.96 -2.82 16.59
C PHE A 199 0.12 -2.45 17.62
N VAL A 200 0.47 -1.17 17.72
CA VAL A 200 1.47 -0.70 18.70
C VAL A 200 0.89 -0.52 20.11
N GLY A 201 -0.42 -0.69 20.29
CA GLY A 201 -1.10 -0.63 21.58
C GLY A 201 -1.29 0.79 22.12
N MET A 202 -1.55 1.76 21.25
CA MET A 202 -1.90 3.13 21.65
C MET A 202 -3.25 3.16 22.38
N GLU A 203 -3.46 4.17 23.22
CA GLU A 203 -4.73 4.34 23.92
C GLU A 203 -5.86 4.70 22.95
N ARG A 204 -7.07 4.16 23.16
CA ARG A 204 -8.26 4.41 22.33
C ARG A 204 -8.47 5.90 22.04
N ARG A 205 -8.28 6.77 23.04
CA ARG A 205 -8.44 8.22 22.87
C ARG A 205 -7.46 8.78 21.85
N GLU A 206 -6.20 8.36 21.89
CA GLU A 206 -5.18 8.80 20.94
C GLU A 206 -5.45 8.26 19.53
N ILE A 207 -5.94 7.01 19.43
CA ILE A 207 -6.36 6.41 18.17
C ILE A 207 -7.51 7.21 17.55
N SER A 208 -8.51 7.63 18.36
CA SER A 208 -9.60 8.51 17.91
C SER A 208 -9.09 9.85 17.38
N THR A 209 -8.19 10.52 18.12
CA THR A 209 -7.55 11.77 17.67
C THR A 209 -6.79 11.59 16.35
N LEU A 210 -6.00 10.52 16.24
CA LEU A 210 -5.25 10.17 15.03
C LEU A 210 -6.17 9.92 13.84
N CYS A 211 -7.25 9.17 14.06
CA CYS A 211 -8.27 8.86 13.07
C CYS A 211 -8.87 10.15 12.49
N VAL A 212 -9.42 11.02 13.34
CA VAL A 212 -10.04 12.28 12.90
C VAL A 212 -9.04 13.20 12.23
N GLY A 213 -7.83 13.33 12.79
CA GLY A 213 -6.75 14.13 12.20
C GLY A 213 -6.36 13.65 10.80
N THR A 214 -6.31 12.33 10.58
CA THR A 214 -5.95 11.75 9.28
C THR A 214 -7.09 11.87 8.27
N LEU A 215 -8.35 11.79 8.70
CA LEU A 215 -9.52 12.04 7.84
C LEU A 215 -9.55 13.48 7.31
N LEU A 216 -9.19 14.44 8.17
CA LEU A 216 -9.25 15.88 7.86
C LEU A 216 -7.95 16.44 7.27
N LYS A 217 -6.87 15.66 7.20
CA LYS A 217 -5.53 16.12 6.80
C LYS A 217 -5.51 16.88 5.46
N ASP A 218 -6.38 16.48 4.54
CA ASP A 218 -6.44 16.97 3.16
C ASP A 218 -7.58 17.98 2.92
N ILE A 219 -8.30 18.40 3.97
CA ILE A 219 -9.48 19.27 3.82
C ILE A 219 -9.15 20.60 3.14
N GLY A 220 -7.94 21.12 3.36
CA GLY A 220 -7.50 22.35 2.74
C GLY A 220 -7.24 22.26 1.24
N LYS A 221 -7.19 21.05 0.64
CA LYS A 221 -7.12 20.89 -0.83
C LYS A 221 -8.33 21.51 -1.51
N MET A 222 -9.45 21.67 -0.82
CA MET A 222 -10.65 22.36 -1.34
C MET A 222 -10.41 23.85 -1.65
N ARG A 223 -9.38 24.47 -1.07
CA ARG A 223 -8.98 25.85 -1.36
C ARG A 223 -7.87 25.95 -2.40
N VAL A 224 -7.32 24.82 -2.87
CA VAL A 224 -6.30 24.79 -3.92
C VAL A 224 -6.96 24.73 -5.29
N PRO A 225 -6.50 25.52 -6.29
CA PRO A 225 -7.04 25.46 -7.65
C PRO A 225 -7.04 24.05 -8.24
N ALA A 226 -8.16 23.63 -8.84
CA ALA A 226 -8.31 22.29 -9.42
C ALA A 226 -7.26 21.98 -10.51
N ALA A 227 -6.86 22.99 -11.28
CA ALA A 227 -5.80 22.86 -12.28
C ALA A 227 -4.45 22.46 -11.68
N ILE A 228 -4.15 22.91 -10.46
CA ILE A 228 -2.94 22.53 -9.73
C ILE A 228 -3.08 21.14 -9.11
N LEU A 229 -4.25 20.81 -8.54
CA LEU A 229 -4.50 19.50 -7.94
C LEU A 229 -4.35 18.36 -8.95
N ARG A 230 -4.81 18.55 -10.20
CA ARG A 230 -4.76 17.52 -11.26
C ARG A 230 -3.42 17.43 -12.00
N LYS A 231 -2.47 18.32 -11.73
CA LYS A 231 -1.20 18.38 -12.48
C LYS A 231 -0.15 17.46 -11.85
N ARG A 232 0.35 16.49 -12.62
CA ARG A 232 1.43 15.57 -12.23
C ARG A 232 2.78 16.27 -12.10
N ASN A 233 3.14 17.06 -13.11
CA ASN A 233 4.40 17.79 -13.17
C ASN A 233 4.15 19.26 -12.85
N ARG A 234 4.06 19.58 -11.55
CA ARG A 234 3.95 20.96 -11.07
C ARG A 234 5.30 21.66 -11.25
N SER A 235 5.24 22.88 -11.80
CA SER A 235 6.38 23.81 -11.72
C SER A 235 6.68 24.13 -10.24
N PRO A 236 7.89 24.64 -9.92
CA PRO A 236 8.21 25.01 -8.54
C PRO A 236 7.19 25.99 -7.89
N GLY A 237 6.63 26.91 -8.67
CA GLY A 237 5.60 27.84 -8.20
C GLY A 237 4.26 27.15 -7.93
N GLU A 238 3.83 26.25 -8.83
CA GLU A 238 2.60 25.46 -8.64
C GLU A 238 2.71 24.47 -7.47
N GLU A 239 3.90 23.92 -7.25
CA GLU A 239 4.18 23.05 -6.11
C GLU A 239 4.14 23.83 -4.79
N LEU A 240 4.67 25.07 -4.76
CA LEU A 240 4.54 25.95 -3.61
C LEU A 240 3.07 26.28 -3.32
N GLU A 241 2.28 26.54 -4.36
CA GLU A 241 0.84 26.78 -4.23
C GLU A 241 0.10 25.54 -3.74
N TYR A 242 0.43 24.36 -4.27
CA TYR A 242 -0.14 23.09 -3.83
C TYR A 242 0.08 22.88 -2.32
N ARG A 243 1.31 23.07 -1.82
CA ARG A 243 1.68 22.86 -0.41
C ARG A 243 0.88 23.72 0.58
N LYS A 244 0.29 24.83 0.14
CA LYS A 244 -0.57 25.69 0.98
C LYS A 244 -1.83 24.98 1.48
N PHE A 245 -2.21 23.84 0.90
CA PHE A 245 -3.36 23.06 1.36
C PHE A 245 -3.28 22.72 2.86
N VAL A 246 -2.08 22.53 3.42
CA VAL A 246 -1.92 22.26 4.85
C VAL A 246 -2.29 23.47 5.68
N ALA A 247 -1.79 24.66 5.34
CA ALA A 247 -2.13 25.90 6.00
C ALA A 247 -3.64 26.21 5.89
N HIS A 248 -4.20 26.03 4.69
CA HIS A 248 -5.65 26.15 4.47
C HIS A 248 -6.46 25.21 5.34
N GLY A 249 -6.04 23.95 5.49
CA GLY A 249 -6.70 22.97 6.35
C GLY A 249 -6.66 23.38 7.81
N VAL A 250 -5.50 23.83 8.31
CA VAL A 250 -5.35 24.33 9.67
C VAL A 250 -6.26 25.54 9.92
N ASP A 251 -6.29 26.51 9.00
CA ASP A 251 -7.12 27.70 9.15
C ASP A 251 -8.62 27.36 9.14
N MET A 252 -9.06 26.46 8.25
CA MET A 252 -10.45 25.99 8.20
C MET A 252 -10.89 25.31 9.50
N LEU A 253 -9.97 24.63 10.20
CA LEU A 253 -10.29 23.90 11.43
C LEU A 253 -10.18 24.77 12.68
N ARG A 254 -9.30 25.78 12.69
CA ARG A 254 -9.12 26.71 13.83
C ARG A 254 -10.39 27.47 14.20
N ASP A 255 -11.24 27.76 13.21
CA ASP A 255 -12.50 28.47 13.42
C ASP A 255 -13.56 27.60 14.13
N THR A 256 -13.33 26.29 14.25
CA THR A 256 -14.25 25.33 14.88
C THR A 256 -13.83 25.03 16.32
N ARG A 257 -14.52 25.64 17.30
CA ARG A 257 -14.17 25.56 18.74
C ARG A 257 -14.15 24.16 19.35
N THR A 258 -14.84 23.18 18.76
CA THR A 258 -14.95 21.80 19.28
C THR A 258 -13.77 20.91 18.88
N ILE A 259 -12.90 21.36 17.97
CA ILE A 259 -11.80 20.55 17.46
C ILE A 259 -10.64 20.50 18.46
N GLU A 260 -10.20 19.28 18.78
CA GLU A 260 -9.08 19.08 19.69
C GLU A 260 -7.77 19.61 19.06
N PRO A 261 -6.93 20.37 19.81
CA PRO A 261 -5.67 20.91 19.27
C PRO A 261 -4.75 19.84 18.67
N ARG A 262 -4.80 18.61 19.19
CA ARG A 262 -4.04 17.47 18.67
C ARG A 262 -4.50 17.03 17.27
N VAL A 263 -5.78 17.17 16.94
CA VAL A 263 -6.31 16.91 15.58
C VAL A 263 -5.71 17.93 14.61
N ILE A 264 -5.75 19.22 14.96
CA ILE A 264 -5.14 20.29 14.15
C ILE A 264 -3.63 20.05 14.01
N SER A 265 -2.96 19.57 15.05
CA SER A 265 -1.54 19.20 15.00
C SER A 265 -1.25 18.08 13.99
N VAL A 266 -2.13 17.09 13.83
CA VAL A 266 -1.96 16.05 12.79
C VAL A 266 -2.08 16.68 11.40
N VAL A 267 -3.13 17.47 11.16
CA VAL A 267 -3.34 18.15 9.89
C VAL A 267 -2.15 19.04 9.54
N ARG A 268 -1.62 19.79 10.50
CA ARG A 268 -0.50 20.71 10.30
C ARG A 268 0.81 20.03 9.92
N TYR A 269 1.11 18.84 10.46
CA TYR A 269 2.46 18.27 10.38
C TYR A 269 2.55 16.92 9.64
N HIS A 270 1.46 16.35 9.13
CA HIS A 270 1.50 15.05 8.44
C HIS A 270 2.34 15.03 7.15
N CYS A 271 2.62 16.21 6.56
CA CYS A 271 3.50 16.39 5.40
C CYS A 271 4.97 16.67 5.76
N GLU A 272 5.30 16.77 7.05
CA GLU A 272 6.69 16.93 7.49
C GLU A 272 7.47 15.62 7.33
N ARG A 273 8.80 15.73 7.24
CA ARG A 273 9.71 14.59 7.03
C ARG A 273 10.89 14.66 7.98
N MET A 274 11.39 13.51 8.42
CA MET A 274 12.43 13.42 9.44
C MET A 274 13.72 14.16 9.07
N ASP A 275 14.05 14.20 7.78
CA ASP A 275 15.18 14.92 7.18
C ASP A 275 14.91 16.42 6.92
N GLY A 276 13.71 16.92 7.22
CA GLY A 276 13.30 18.30 6.97
C GLY A 276 12.90 18.60 5.52
N SER A 277 12.83 17.60 4.64
CA SER A 277 12.40 17.76 3.24
C SER A 277 10.90 18.05 3.07
N GLY A 278 10.13 17.86 4.15
CA GLY A 278 8.69 18.05 4.22
C GLY A 278 8.24 19.51 4.24
N PHE A 279 6.96 19.70 4.51
CA PHE A 279 6.31 21.02 4.56
C PHE A 279 5.12 20.98 5.54
N PRO A 280 4.61 22.13 6.03
CA PRO A 280 4.91 23.51 5.62
C PRO A 280 6.16 24.15 6.26
N GLU A 281 6.66 23.63 7.37
CA GLU A 281 7.69 24.28 8.21
C GLU A 281 9.08 23.66 8.06
N GLY A 282 9.19 22.48 7.41
CA GLY A 282 10.47 21.78 7.25
C GLY A 282 11.00 21.26 8.58
N LEU A 283 10.10 20.79 9.44
CA LEU A 283 10.45 20.22 10.74
C LEU A 283 11.15 18.88 10.54
N GLY A 284 12.17 18.61 11.34
CA GLY A 284 12.90 17.33 11.35
C GLY A 284 12.90 16.68 12.72
N GLY A 285 13.15 15.38 12.74
CA GLY A 285 13.32 14.60 13.98
C GLY A 285 12.11 14.60 14.92
N SER A 286 12.39 14.68 16.21
CA SER A 286 11.38 14.68 17.28
C SER A 286 10.47 15.91 17.32
N LYS A 287 10.73 16.95 16.51
CA LYS A 287 9.85 18.12 16.39
C LYS A 287 8.51 17.78 15.73
N ILE A 288 8.45 16.69 14.97
CA ILE A 288 7.22 16.21 14.34
C ILE A 288 6.45 15.36 15.37
N PRO A 289 5.22 15.74 15.76
CA PRO A 289 4.45 14.99 16.75
C PRO A 289 4.19 13.54 16.31
N LEU A 290 4.18 12.59 17.26
CA LEU A 290 4.02 11.15 16.98
C LEU A 290 2.80 10.86 16.10
N LEU A 291 1.64 11.43 16.41
CA LEU A 291 0.41 11.21 15.61
C LEU A 291 0.57 11.70 14.16
N ALA A 292 1.28 12.80 13.96
CA ALA A 292 1.54 13.32 12.62
C ALA A 292 2.53 12.43 11.84
N ARG A 293 3.54 11.86 12.51
CA ARG A 293 4.47 10.90 11.91
C ARG A 293 3.75 9.62 11.47
N ILE A 294 2.86 9.09 12.31
CA ILE A 294 2.01 7.95 11.96
C ILE A 294 1.10 8.29 10.77
N ALA A 295 0.41 9.43 10.82
CA ALA A 295 -0.45 9.87 9.73
C ALA A 295 0.32 10.07 8.42
N GLY A 296 1.55 10.59 8.47
CA GLY A 296 2.43 10.77 7.31
C GLY A 296 2.80 9.44 6.65
N ILE A 297 3.21 8.44 7.44
CA ILE A 297 3.50 7.08 6.94
C ILE A 297 2.26 6.48 6.27
N ALA A 298 1.12 6.50 6.96
CA ALA A 298 -0.13 5.95 6.44
C ALA A 298 -0.61 6.65 5.16
N THR A 299 -0.37 7.96 5.06
CA THR A 299 -0.70 8.79 3.89
C THR A 299 0.18 8.44 2.70
N VAL A 300 1.50 8.34 2.88
CA VAL A 300 2.40 7.97 1.80
C VAL A 300 2.14 6.53 1.35
N PHE A 301 1.94 5.61 2.28
CA PHE A 301 1.60 4.23 1.96
C PHE A 301 0.33 4.11 1.12
N ASP A 302 -0.76 4.83 1.48
CA ASP A 302 -1.98 4.82 0.67
C ASP A 302 -1.76 5.43 -0.72
N ALA A 303 -1.00 6.52 -0.82
CA ALA A 303 -0.73 7.19 -2.09
C ALA A 303 0.10 6.32 -3.05
N ILE A 304 1.04 5.54 -2.52
CA ILE A 304 1.81 4.57 -3.30
C ILE A 304 0.94 3.38 -3.72
N SER A 305 0.12 2.86 -2.79
CA SER A 305 -0.71 1.68 -3.03
C SER A 305 -1.87 1.96 -3.97
N ASN A 306 -2.44 3.18 -3.93
CA ASN A 306 -3.60 3.60 -4.70
C ASN A 306 -3.33 4.96 -5.38
N PRO A 307 -2.48 5.00 -6.43
CA PRO A 307 -2.14 6.25 -7.11
C PRO A 307 -3.37 6.86 -7.79
N PHE A 308 -3.52 8.18 -7.70
CA PHE A 308 -4.70 8.89 -8.24
C PHE A 308 -4.92 8.70 -9.76
N GLU A 309 -3.85 8.55 -10.52
CA GLU A 309 -3.88 8.43 -11.99
C GLU A 309 -3.68 7.00 -12.49
N ALA A 310 -3.43 6.05 -11.58
CA ALA A 310 -3.28 4.67 -11.99
C ALA A 310 -4.68 4.09 -12.20
N GLU A 311 -4.90 3.47 -13.36
CA GLU A 311 -6.10 2.68 -13.60
C GLU A 311 -6.25 1.57 -12.55
N GLN A 312 -5.12 1.09 -12.00
CA GLN A 312 -5.10 0.00 -11.03
C GLN A 312 -4.11 0.22 -9.87
N PRO A 313 -4.35 -0.40 -8.69
CA PRO A 313 -3.46 -0.35 -7.53
C PRO A 313 -2.09 -0.97 -7.81
N VAL A 314 -1.07 -0.50 -7.08
CA VAL A 314 0.27 -1.09 -7.09
C VAL A 314 0.29 -2.32 -6.17
N ALA A 315 1.06 -3.34 -6.56
CA ALA A 315 1.28 -4.54 -5.74
C ALA A 315 1.76 -4.14 -4.31
N PRO A 316 1.16 -4.70 -3.24
CA PRO A 316 1.51 -4.34 -1.87
C PRO A 316 3.00 -4.49 -1.54
N SER A 317 3.66 -5.52 -2.07
CA SER A 317 5.10 -5.73 -1.86
C SER A 317 5.94 -4.57 -2.38
N LYS A 318 5.53 -3.98 -3.53
CA LYS A 318 6.18 -2.82 -4.12
C LYS A 318 5.94 -1.56 -3.28
N ALA A 319 4.72 -1.38 -2.76
CA ALA A 319 4.42 -0.28 -1.85
C ALA A 319 5.22 -0.37 -0.54
N VAL A 320 5.34 -1.59 0.02
CA VAL A 320 6.18 -1.87 1.18
C VAL A 320 7.65 -1.58 0.89
N SER A 321 8.18 -2.04 -0.26
CA SER A 321 9.56 -1.78 -0.65
C SER A 321 9.87 -0.28 -0.73
N LEU A 322 9.01 0.50 -1.40
CA LEU A 322 9.20 1.94 -1.53
C LEU A 322 9.14 2.65 -0.17
N LEU A 323 8.21 2.25 0.71
CA LEU A 323 8.14 2.80 2.06
C LEU A 323 9.39 2.41 2.89
N TYR A 324 9.89 1.19 2.71
CA TYR A 324 11.08 0.70 3.39
C TYR A 324 12.34 1.47 2.98
N ASP A 325 12.45 1.88 1.72
CA ASP A 325 13.56 2.71 1.22
C ASP A 325 13.55 4.13 1.84
N MET A 326 12.39 4.62 2.29
CA MET A 326 12.23 5.92 2.95
C MET A 326 12.59 5.89 4.45
N ARG A 327 12.82 4.70 5.03
CA ARG A 327 13.09 4.54 6.48
C ARG A 327 14.44 5.17 6.86
N GLY A 328 14.50 5.82 8.02
CA GLY A 328 15.72 6.49 8.50
C GLY A 328 16.06 7.79 7.75
N ILE A 329 15.31 8.13 6.69
CA ILE A 329 15.50 9.35 5.89
C ILE A 329 14.26 10.24 6.06
N GLU A 330 13.16 9.87 5.41
CA GLU A 330 11.90 10.61 5.43
C GLU A 330 11.06 10.28 6.66
N PHE A 331 11.18 9.05 7.17
CA PHE A 331 10.40 8.52 8.29
C PHE A 331 11.28 7.85 9.34
N GLN A 332 10.83 7.84 10.61
CA GLN A 332 11.53 7.12 11.67
C GLN A 332 11.54 5.62 11.34
N GLU A 333 12.71 5.01 11.42
CA GLU A 333 12.92 3.60 11.05
C GLU A 333 12.00 2.65 11.84
N ASP A 334 11.98 2.77 13.18
CA ASP A 334 11.11 1.94 14.03
C ASP A 334 9.63 2.03 13.62
N LEU A 335 9.14 3.24 13.30
CA LEU A 335 7.74 3.41 12.90
C LEU A 335 7.46 2.71 11.56
N VAL A 336 8.37 2.81 10.59
CA VAL A 336 8.22 2.14 9.29
C VAL A 336 8.24 0.62 9.44
N VAL A 337 9.20 0.09 10.18
CA VAL A 337 9.32 -1.36 10.40
C VAL A 337 8.06 -1.90 11.09
N GLN A 338 7.60 -1.23 12.15
CA GLN A 338 6.40 -1.65 12.88
C GLN A 338 5.13 -1.45 12.06
N PHE A 339 5.06 -0.41 11.22
CA PHE A 339 3.95 -0.21 10.29
C PHE A 339 3.86 -1.37 9.30
N ILE A 340 4.97 -1.75 8.67
CA ILE A 340 5.03 -2.89 7.74
C ILE A 340 4.62 -4.19 8.45
N GLN A 341 5.10 -4.42 9.68
CA GLN A 341 4.67 -5.58 10.49
C GLN A 341 3.16 -5.53 10.79
N SER A 342 2.60 -4.34 11.00
CA SER A 342 1.18 -4.17 11.31
C SER A 342 0.23 -4.41 10.13
N ILE A 343 0.68 -4.22 8.89
CA ILE A 343 -0.13 -4.49 7.70
C ILE A 343 0.13 -5.89 7.13
N GLY A 344 1.32 -6.44 7.39
CA GLY A 344 1.82 -7.65 6.75
C GLY A 344 2.39 -7.35 5.36
N LEU A 345 3.33 -8.19 4.91
CA LEU A 345 3.91 -8.05 3.56
C LEU A 345 2.86 -8.28 2.47
N TYR A 346 1.92 -9.18 2.75
CA TYR A 346 0.79 -9.51 1.89
C TYR A 346 -0.50 -9.32 2.68
N PRO A 347 -1.12 -8.12 2.72
CA PRO A 347 -2.34 -7.88 3.48
C PRO A 347 -3.52 -8.73 2.97
N ALA A 348 -4.59 -8.86 3.76
CA ALA A 348 -5.81 -9.56 3.35
C ALA A 348 -6.41 -8.97 2.06
N GLY A 349 -6.75 -9.81 1.09
CA GLY A 349 -7.17 -9.49 -0.28
C GLY A 349 -6.03 -9.40 -1.31
N THR A 350 -4.79 -9.81 -0.98
CA THR A 350 -3.66 -9.77 -1.93
C THR A 350 -3.73 -11.00 -2.82
N LEU A 351 -3.66 -10.80 -4.13
CA LEU A 351 -3.47 -11.89 -5.08
C LEU A 351 -2.01 -12.34 -5.02
N VAL A 352 -1.77 -13.63 -4.82
CA VAL A 352 -0.45 -14.21 -4.65
C VAL A 352 -0.29 -15.47 -5.48
N GLU A 353 0.93 -15.69 -5.95
CA GLU A 353 1.37 -16.96 -6.52
C GLU A 353 2.10 -17.74 -5.44
N LEU A 354 1.71 -19.00 -5.26
CA LEU A 354 2.39 -19.92 -4.36
C LEU A 354 3.61 -20.54 -5.04
N THR A 355 4.53 -21.07 -4.24
CA THR A 355 5.67 -21.87 -4.71
C THR A 355 5.28 -23.11 -5.51
N THR A 356 4.02 -23.55 -5.41
CA THR A 356 3.42 -24.62 -6.21
C THR A 356 3.00 -24.17 -7.62
N GLY A 357 3.07 -22.86 -7.91
CA GLY A 357 2.52 -22.24 -9.12
C GLY A 357 1.02 -21.94 -9.04
N ASP A 358 0.35 -22.34 -7.95
CA ASP A 358 -1.06 -22.04 -7.75
C ASP A 358 -1.28 -20.58 -7.38
N ILE A 359 -2.41 -20.04 -7.83
CA ILE A 359 -2.80 -18.66 -7.55
C ILE A 359 -3.81 -18.66 -6.40
N GLY A 360 -3.64 -17.75 -5.45
CA GLY A 360 -4.57 -17.61 -4.35
C GLY A 360 -4.75 -16.17 -3.90
N ILE A 361 -5.78 -15.95 -3.09
CA ILE A 361 -6.02 -14.67 -2.42
C ILE A 361 -5.75 -14.86 -0.92
N VAL A 362 -4.97 -13.94 -0.35
CA VAL A 362 -4.75 -13.88 1.09
C VAL A 362 -6.06 -13.53 1.79
N VAL A 363 -6.51 -14.34 2.74
CA VAL A 363 -7.85 -14.20 3.31
C VAL A 363 -7.85 -13.64 4.73
N GLU A 364 -6.99 -14.19 5.55
CA GLU A 364 -6.87 -13.84 6.96
C GLU A 364 -5.39 -13.83 7.37
N GLN A 365 -5.02 -12.89 8.24
CA GLN A 365 -3.66 -12.77 8.73
C GLN A 365 -3.55 -13.31 10.14
N HIS A 366 -2.53 -14.12 10.41
CA HIS A 366 -2.22 -14.48 11.79
C HIS A 366 -1.55 -13.29 12.51
N PRO A 367 -2.06 -12.84 13.67
CA PRO A 367 -1.47 -11.72 14.41
C PRO A 367 0.01 -11.93 14.78
N GLU A 368 0.41 -13.18 15.01
CA GLU A 368 1.76 -13.55 15.44
C GLU A 368 2.65 -14.04 14.28
N SER A 369 2.08 -14.30 13.10
CA SER A 369 2.81 -14.83 11.93
C SER A 369 2.27 -14.29 10.61
N ARG A 370 2.68 -13.06 10.28
CA ARG A 370 2.25 -12.32 9.07
C ARG A 370 2.80 -12.88 7.75
N LEU A 371 3.77 -13.80 7.81
CA LEU A 371 4.34 -14.47 6.62
C LEU A 371 3.64 -15.80 6.29
N THR A 372 2.77 -16.28 7.17
CA THR A 372 2.05 -17.53 6.97
C THR A 372 0.55 -17.31 7.02
N PRO A 373 -0.03 -16.41 6.20
CA PRO A 373 -1.47 -16.14 6.23
C PRO A 373 -2.30 -17.34 5.78
N GLN A 374 -3.61 -17.25 6.02
CA GLN A 374 -4.58 -18.15 5.40
C GLN A 374 -4.84 -17.68 3.96
N ILE A 375 -4.89 -18.62 3.01
CA ILE A 375 -5.01 -18.35 1.57
C ILE A 375 -6.17 -19.16 0.98
N ALA A 376 -6.97 -18.51 0.16
CA ALA A 376 -7.96 -19.13 -0.71
C ALA A 376 -7.33 -19.37 -2.07
N VAL A 377 -6.92 -20.60 -2.36
CA VAL A 377 -6.33 -21.00 -3.63
C VAL A 377 -7.43 -21.18 -4.67
N LEU A 378 -7.29 -20.54 -5.82
CA LEU A 378 -8.31 -20.46 -6.86
C LEU A 378 -8.21 -21.64 -7.83
N ASP A 379 -9.37 -22.13 -8.26
CA ASP A 379 -9.42 -23.19 -9.25
C ASP A 379 -9.37 -22.67 -10.69
N LEU A 380 -8.17 -22.67 -11.27
CA LEU A 380 -7.93 -22.29 -12.68
C LEU A 380 -8.46 -23.31 -13.71
N GLY A 381 -8.88 -24.52 -13.30
CA GLY A 381 -9.31 -25.59 -14.21
C GLY A 381 -10.82 -25.63 -14.49
N GLY A 382 -11.64 -24.91 -13.72
CA GLY A 382 -13.10 -25.05 -13.70
C GLY A 382 -13.91 -24.01 -14.49
N GLY A 383 -13.27 -23.15 -15.29
CA GLY A 383 -13.93 -22.16 -16.14
C GLY A 383 -14.56 -20.95 -15.42
N ASP A 384 -14.75 -21.02 -14.09
CA ASP A 384 -15.23 -19.90 -13.27
C ASP A 384 -14.35 -19.78 -12.00
N LEU A 385 -13.37 -18.86 -12.06
CA LEU A 385 -12.43 -18.55 -10.97
C LEU A 385 -13.12 -18.07 -9.68
N ASN A 386 -14.41 -17.74 -9.77
CA ASN A 386 -15.23 -17.21 -8.71
C ASN A 386 -16.22 -18.25 -8.14
N LYS A 387 -15.96 -19.55 -8.22
CA LYS A 387 -16.88 -20.57 -7.63
C LYS A 387 -16.22 -21.61 -6.74
N ASN A 388 -15.01 -22.06 -7.07
CA ASN A 388 -14.32 -23.08 -6.30
C ASN A 388 -12.95 -22.56 -5.82
N PHE A 389 -12.73 -22.61 -4.51
CA PHE A 389 -11.44 -22.30 -3.89
C PHE A 389 -11.11 -23.29 -2.78
N ILE A 390 -9.81 -23.54 -2.59
CA ILE A 390 -9.28 -24.40 -1.53
C ILE A 390 -8.70 -23.49 -0.45
N LEU A 391 -9.25 -23.56 0.76
CA LEU A 391 -8.75 -22.77 1.88
C LEU A 391 -7.59 -23.50 2.55
N ILE A 392 -6.39 -22.93 2.47
CA ILE A 392 -5.17 -23.44 3.09
C ILE A 392 -4.67 -22.48 4.16
N ASP A 393 -4.05 -23.01 5.20
CA ASP A 393 -3.32 -22.22 6.21
C ASP A 393 -1.82 -22.45 6.04
N LEU A 394 -1.07 -21.41 5.66
CA LEU A 394 0.37 -21.53 5.48
C LEU A 394 1.13 -21.76 6.81
N LYS A 395 0.47 -21.59 7.96
CA LYS A 395 1.03 -21.96 9.25
C LYS A 395 1.13 -23.48 9.40
N GLU A 396 0.18 -24.22 8.79
CA GLU A 396 0.09 -25.68 8.83
C GLU A 396 0.54 -26.30 7.49
N GLN A 397 1.83 -26.22 7.20
CA GLN A 397 2.38 -26.56 5.87
C GLN A 397 2.04 -27.97 5.38
N GLU A 398 2.09 -28.97 6.27
CA GLU A 398 1.75 -30.36 5.89
C GLU A 398 0.27 -30.51 5.56
N ALA A 399 -0.62 -29.87 6.34
CA ALA A 399 -2.05 -29.90 6.09
C ALA A 399 -2.41 -29.14 4.80
N ALA A 400 -1.80 -27.98 4.58
CA ALA A 400 -1.93 -27.21 3.34
C ALA A 400 -1.52 -28.04 2.12
N ARG A 401 -0.36 -28.72 2.18
CA ARG A 401 0.11 -29.59 1.11
C ARG A 401 -0.85 -30.75 0.84
N ARG A 402 -1.32 -31.45 1.87
CA ARG A 402 -2.29 -32.55 1.72
C ARG A 402 -3.58 -32.09 1.05
N LEU A 403 -4.14 -30.97 1.51
CA LEU A 403 -5.38 -30.41 0.94
C LEU A 403 -5.23 -30.03 -0.53
N LEU A 404 -4.08 -29.48 -0.93
CA LEU A 404 -3.82 -29.16 -2.33
C LEU A 404 -3.78 -30.43 -3.20
N VAL A 405 -3.04 -31.45 -2.75
CA VAL A 405 -2.93 -32.74 -3.48
C VAL A 405 -4.28 -33.46 -3.57
N GLU A 406 -5.04 -33.53 -2.48
CA GLU A 406 -6.38 -34.14 -2.46
C GLU A 406 -7.37 -33.48 -3.43
N ASN A 407 -7.14 -32.20 -3.76
CA ASN A 407 -7.95 -31.44 -4.72
C ASN A 407 -7.27 -31.33 -6.10
N GLY A 408 -6.38 -32.27 -6.44
CA GLY A 408 -5.81 -32.40 -7.79
C GLY A 408 -4.68 -31.42 -8.12
N ARG A 409 -4.03 -30.82 -7.11
CA ARG A 409 -2.86 -29.93 -7.29
C ARG A 409 -1.56 -30.68 -7.02
N ASP A 410 -1.20 -31.56 -7.94
CA ASP A 410 -0.03 -32.45 -7.79
C ASP A 410 1.31 -31.70 -7.68
N ASN A 411 1.40 -30.48 -8.21
CA ASN A 411 2.58 -29.61 -8.07
C ASN A 411 2.93 -29.31 -6.60
N ALA A 412 1.98 -29.44 -5.68
CA ALA A 412 2.22 -29.31 -4.25
C ALA A 412 3.14 -30.41 -3.70
N ASN A 413 3.28 -31.55 -4.39
CA ASN A 413 4.22 -32.61 -4.01
C ASN A 413 5.67 -32.32 -4.41
N GLU A 414 5.86 -31.55 -5.48
CA GLU A 414 7.17 -31.19 -6.00
C GLU A 414 7.77 -29.97 -5.29
N ALA A 415 6.92 -29.13 -4.70
CA ALA A 415 7.36 -27.98 -3.93
C ALA A 415 8.05 -28.37 -2.62
N GLU A 416 9.26 -27.87 -2.39
CA GLU A 416 10.02 -28.03 -1.14
C GLU A 416 9.23 -27.50 0.07
N ARG A 417 8.51 -26.39 -0.13
CA ARG A 417 7.64 -25.77 0.87
C ARG A 417 6.48 -25.08 0.18
N VAL A 418 5.28 -25.16 0.74
CA VAL A 418 4.12 -24.35 0.33
C VAL A 418 4.24 -22.97 0.98
N ALA A 419 4.55 -21.94 0.19
CA ALA A 419 4.70 -20.56 0.64
C ALA A 419 4.28 -19.58 -0.46
N ILE A 420 4.13 -18.30 -0.12
CA ILE A 420 3.94 -17.24 -1.11
C ILE A 420 5.27 -17.04 -1.84
N ALA A 421 5.28 -17.23 -3.16
CA ALA A 421 6.42 -16.95 -4.02
C ALA A 421 6.50 -15.46 -4.37
N ARG A 422 5.37 -14.86 -4.76
CA ARG A 422 5.25 -13.43 -5.07
C ARG A 422 3.80 -12.97 -4.97
N ASP A 423 3.57 -11.67 -4.78
CA ASP A 423 2.29 -11.06 -5.09
C ASP A 423 2.14 -10.79 -6.59
N LEU A 424 0.90 -10.81 -7.03
CA LEU A 424 0.52 -10.62 -8.41
C LEU A 424 -0.17 -9.26 -8.55
N GLU A 425 0.06 -8.60 -9.68
CA GLU A 425 -0.74 -7.44 -10.04
C GLU A 425 -2.17 -7.91 -10.35
N PRO A 426 -3.21 -7.24 -9.82
CA PRO A 426 -4.61 -7.62 -10.06
C PRO A 426 -5.00 -7.67 -11.54
N THR A 427 -4.25 -6.95 -12.39
CA THR A 427 -4.43 -6.83 -13.84
C THR A 427 -4.22 -8.13 -14.63
N GLY A 428 -3.41 -9.06 -14.10
CA GLY A 428 -2.97 -10.24 -14.86
C GLY A 428 -4.01 -11.35 -15.00
N TYR A 429 -5.11 -11.26 -14.24
CA TYR A 429 -6.12 -12.31 -14.12
C TYR A 429 -7.51 -11.69 -13.98
N ASP A 430 -8.50 -12.20 -14.71
CA ASP A 430 -9.92 -11.76 -14.64
C ASP A 430 -10.58 -12.30 -13.35
N ILE A 431 -10.11 -11.81 -12.20
CA ILE A 431 -10.47 -12.28 -10.86
C ILE A 431 -11.24 -11.18 -10.14
N ASP A 432 -12.50 -11.44 -9.84
CA ASP A 432 -13.31 -10.55 -8.99
C ASP A 432 -13.01 -10.84 -7.51
N VAL A 433 -12.09 -10.06 -6.94
CA VAL A 433 -11.75 -10.11 -5.51
C VAL A 433 -12.98 -9.91 -4.61
N SER A 434 -14.02 -9.21 -5.09
CA SER A 434 -15.29 -9.03 -4.39
C SER A 434 -16.13 -10.29 -4.36
N ALA A 435 -16.22 -11.00 -5.47
CA ALA A 435 -16.87 -12.30 -5.54
C ALA A 435 -16.17 -13.31 -4.60
N ILE A 436 -14.83 -13.35 -4.60
CA ILE A 436 -14.06 -14.26 -3.74
C ILE A 436 -14.21 -13.91 -2.25
N SER A 437 -14.23 -12.62 -1.91
CA SER A 437 -14.56 -12.19 -0.55
C SER A 437 -15.96 -12.67 -0.14
N GLY A 438 -16.96 -12.58 -1.02
CA GLY A 438 -18.31 -13.09 -0.79
C GLY A 438 -18.35 -14.60 -0.57
N LEU A 439 -17.62 -15.36 -1.37
CA LEU A 439 -17.56 -16.83 -1.28
C LEU A 439 -16.81 -17.31 -0.04
N PHE A 440 -15.68 -16.68 0.30
CA PHE A 440 -15.00 -16.98 1.56
C PHE A 440 -15.93 -16.79 2.76
N MET A 441 -16.68 -15.68 2.76
CA MET A 441 -17.67 -15.42 3.80
C MET A 441 -18.71 -16.54 3.86
N GLN A 442 -19.22 -17.01 2.73
CA GLN A 442 -20.18 -18.13 2.66
C GLN A 442 -19.57 -19.44 3.19
N ALA A 443 -18.37 -19.82 2.76
CA ALA A 443 -17.71 -21.05 3.20
C ALA A 443 -17.41 -21.09 4.71
N GLU A 444 -17.09 -19.94 5.32
CA GLU A 444 -16.96 -19.83 6.79
C GLU A 444 -18.27 -20.17 7.52
N GLN A 445 -19.43 -19.89 6.90
CA GLN A 445 -20.75 -20.24 7.45
C GLN A 445 -20.96 -21.75 7.51
N GLU A 446 -20.61 -22.43 6.42
CA GLU A 446 -20.84 -23.85 6.24
C GLU A 446 -19.90 -24.66 7.13
N ARG A 447 -18.61 -24.26 7.23
CA ARG A 447 -17.67 -24.86 8.19
C ARG A 447 -18.14 -24.72 9.63
N ARG A 448 -18.62 -23.54 10.06
CA ARG A 448 -19.13 -23.35 11.43
C ARG A 448 -20.43 -24.10 11.68
N SER A 449 -21.33 -24.15 10.70
CA SER A 449 -22.59 -24.89 10.81
C SER A 449 -22.34 -26.39 10.87
N SER A 450 -21.42 -26.91 10.06
CA SER A 450 -20.95 -28.29 10.08
C SER A 450 -20.20 -28.65 11.38
N PHE A 451 -19.34 -27.76 11.87
CA PHE A 451 -18.66 -27.93 13.16
C PHE A 451 -19.65 -27.93 14.33
N MET A 452 -20.62 -27.02 14.35
CA MET A 452 -21.68 -26.99 15.37
C MET A 452 -22.64 -28.18 15.27
N ALA A 453 -22.90 -28.68 14.06
CA ALA A 453 -23.67 -29.90 13.83
C ALA A 453 -22.90 -31.15 14.33
N SER A 454 -21.59 -31.24 14.04
CA SER A 454 -20.70 -32.29 14.55
C SER A 454 -20.57 -32.26 16.07
N LEU A 455 -20.51 -31.07 16.67
CA LEU A 455 -20.58 -30.88 18.13
C LEU A 455 -21.93 -31.33 18.70
N ARG A 456 -23.05 -30.97 18.07
CA ARG A 456 -24.38 -31.47 18.51
C ARG A 456 -24.51 -32.98 18.38
N GLU A 457 -23.95 -33.60 17.36
CA GLU A 457 -23.94 -35.07 17.23
C GLU A 457 -23.03 -35.75 18.27
N ARG A 458 -21.88 -35.15 18.60
CA ARG A 458 -20.96 -35.67 19.63
C ARG A 458 -21.50 -35.49 21.05
N PHE A 459 -22.18 -34.39 21.33
CA PHE A 459 -22.78 -34.12 22.65
C PHE A 459 -24.22 -34.62 22.79
N GLY A 460 -24.92 -34.89 21.69
CA GLY A 460 -26.27 -35.48 21.67
C GLY A 460 -26.31 -37.00 21.80
N LYS A 461 -25.17 -37.70 21.67
CA LYS A 461 -25.06 -39.15 21.93
C LYS A 461 -24.66 -39.49 23.38
N ALA A 462 -24.63 -38.50 24.27
CA ALA A 462 -24.24 -38.68 25.68
C ALA A 462 -25.42 -38.59 26.66
N HIS A 463 -26.66 -38.81 26.22
CA HIS A 463 -27.85 -38.94 27.08
C HIS A 463 -28.59 -40.24 26.80
#